data_AF-A0A4R5TWX6-F1
#
_entry.id   AF-A0A4R5TWX6-F1
#
_cell.length_a   1.000
_cell.length_b   1.000
_cell.length_c   1.000
_cell.angle_alpha   90.00
_cell.angle_beta   90.00
_cell.angle_gamma   90.00
#
_symmetry.space_group_name_H-M   'P 1'
#
loop_
_entity.id
_entity.type
_entity.pdbx_description
1 polymer ?
#
loop_
_entity_poly.entity_id
_entity_poly.type
_entity_poly.pdbx_seq_one_letter_code
_entity_poly.pdbx_strand_id
1 'polypeptide(L)'
;MKQIGENAGIKDANGELLVSFVVNRIAVDIQCTDELASPPENGHFVALVVSVQTSPNMLNSDLINEFNFSASNFTAIAPDGTTSNASPDTAAIIFCLDDSVLLPYSIGPGENVNGLVLLDLANPSGILVAEDFWTESAWEWAH
;
A
#
# COMPACT_ATOMS: atom_id res chain seq x y z
N MET A 1 -12.44 4.64 7.70
CA MET A 1 -12.54 4.37 6.26
C MET A 1 -12.37 5.62 5.38
N LYS A 2 -11.41 5.55 4.45
CA LYS A 2 -11.06 6.53 3.43
C LYS A 2 -11.81 6.25 2.13
N GLN A 3 -12.02 7.27 1.31
CA GLN A 3 -12.50 7.12 -0.08
C GLN A 3 -11.32 7.03 -1.05
N ILE A 4 -11.54 6.37 -2.19
CA ILE A 4 -10.61 6.42 -3.32
C ILE A 4 -10.44 7.88 -3.78
N GLY A 5 -9.19 8.30 -3.98
CA GLY A 5 -8.84 9.68 -4.30
C GLY A 5 -8.77 10.62 -3.08
N GLU A 6 -9.06 10.14 -1.87
CA GLU A 6 -8.94 10.94 -0.65
C GLU A 6 -7.50 10.91 -0.11
N ASN A 7 -6.99 12.07 0.30
CA ASN A 7 -5.63 12.18 0.84
C ASN A 7 -5.50 11.56 2.23
N ALA A 8 -4.51 10.70 2.40
CA ALA A 8 -4.03 10.15 3.68
C ALA A 8 -2.58 10.61 3.92
N GLY A 9 -2.05 10.34 5.11
CA GLY A 9 -0.68 10.76 5.39
C GLY A 9 -0.32 10.87 6.86
N ILE A 10 0.98 11.06 7.08
CA ILE A 10 1.62 11.18 8.39
C ILE A 10 1.92 12.66 8.63
N LYS A 11 1.61 13.11 9.84
CA LYS A 11 1.90 14.49 10.29
C LYS A 11 2.91 14.49 11.43
N ASP A 12 3.68 15.57 11.52
CA ASP A 12 4.52 15.83 12.68
C ASP A 12 3.69 16.29 13.89
N ALA A 13 4.36 16.53 15.03
CA ALA A 13 3.73 17.00 16.25
C ALA A 13 3.07 18.40 16.13
N ASN A 14 3.47 19.20 15.14
CA ASN A 14 2.90 20.51 14.85
C ASN A 14 1.72 20.43 13.85
N GLY A 15 1.42 19.25 13.33
CA GLY A 15 0.40 19.01 12.32
C GLY A 15 0.84 19.26 10.89
N GLU A 16 2.13 19.48 10.64
CA GLU A 16 2.71 19.57 9.30
C GLU A 16 2.69 18.18 8.63
N LEU A 17 2.30 18.12 7.36
CA LEU A 17 2.24 16.87 6.61
C LEU A 17 3.65 16.46 6.17
N LEU A 18 4.18 15.38 6.75
CA LEU A 18 5.48 14.81 6.39
C LEU A 18 5.37 13.86 5.21
N VAL A 19 4.28 13.08 5.16
CA VAL A 19 3.96 12.17 4.06
C VAL A 19 2.52 12.41 3.66
N SER A 20 2.28 12.55 2.36
CA SER A 20 0.95 12.61 1.75
C SER A 20 0.84 11.46 0.77
N PHE A 21 -0.22 10.67 0.85
CA PHE A 21 -0.47 9.65 -0.16
C PHE A 21 -1.95 9.49 -0.48
N VAL A 22 -2.21 9.03 -1.69
CA VAL A 22 -3.56 8.84 -2.22
C VAL A 22 -3.64 7.47 -2.87
N VAL A 23 -4.61 6.66 -2.45
CA VAL A 23 -5.04 5.48 -3.22
C VAL A 23 -6.01 5.97 -4.30
N ASN A 24 -5.52 6.10 -5.52
CA ASN A 24 -6.26 6.68 -6.65
C ASN A 24 -7.25 5.69 -7.28
N ARG A 25 -6.95 4.39 -7.20
CA ARG A 25 -7.76 3.30 -7.75
C ARG A 25 -7.36 1.98 -7.10
N ILE A 26 -8.31 1.07 -6.97
CA ILE A 26 -8.06 -0.34 -6.67
C ILE A 26 -8.56 -1.17 -7.85
N ALA A 27 -7.74 -2.13 -8.30
CA ALA A 27 -8.06 -3.07 -9.37
C ALA A 27 -7.93 -4.50 -8.84
N VAL A 28 -9.01 -5.26 -8.95
CA VAL A 28 -9.10 -6.65 -8.47
C VAL A 28 -8.93 -7.61 -9.65
N ASP A 29 -8.34 -8.78 -9.39
CA ASP A 29 -8.06 -9.83 -10.37
C ASP A 29 -7.22 -9.36 -11.55
N ILE A 30 -6.22 -8.54 -11.26
CA ILE A 30 -5.26 -8.12 -12.27
C ILE A 30 -4.49 -9.32 -12.80
N GLN A 31 -4.13 -9.26 -14.07
CA GLN A 31 -3.31 -10.30 -14.71
C GLN A 31 -1.84 -9.93 -14.59
N CYS A 32 -1.04 -10.87 -14.11
CA CYS A 32 0.41 -10.73 -14.16
C CYS A 32 0.89 -10.64 -15.60
N THR A 33 1.95 -9.85 -15.81
CA THR A 33 2.52 -9.58 -17.13
C THR A 33 3.89 -10.19 -17.33
N ASP A 34 4.56 -10.60 -16.25
CA ASP A 34 5.88 -11.23 -16.33
C ASP A 34 5.78 -12.71 -16.76
N GLU A 35 6.78 -13.21 -17.48
CA GLU A 35 6.83 -14.60 -17.94
C GLU A 35 7.10 -15.60 -16.82
N LEU A 36 7.70 -15.16 -15.71
CA LEU A 36 7.98 -15.95 -14.52
C LEU A 36 6.85 -15.89 -13.48
N ALA A 37 5.74 -15.25 -13.81
CA ALA A 37 4.59 -15.12 -12.93
C ALA A 37 4.03 -16.47 -12.50
N SER A 38 3.69 -16.56 -11.22
CA SER A 38 2.95 -17.68 -10.64
C SER A 38 1.50 -17.26 -10.36
N PRO A 39 0.55 -18.22 -10.28
CA PRO A 39 -0.80 -17.93 -9.79
C PRO A 39 -0.78 -17.35 -8.37
N PRO A 40 -1.82 -16.59 -7.97
CA PRO A 40 -1.93 -16.09 -6.60
C PRO A 40 -1.99 -17.24 -5.60
N GLU A 41 -1.30 -17.10 -4.47
CA GLU A 41 -1.28 -18.07 -3.38
C GLU A 41 -2.57 -18.00 -2.55
N ASN A 42 -3.13 -16.79 -2.37
CA ASN A 42 -4.35 -16.60 -1.58
C ASN A 42 -5.60 -16.56 -2.45
N GLY A 43 -5.46 -16.17 -3.72
CA GLY A 43 -6.49 -16.38 -4.76
C GLY A 43 -6.75 -15.18 -5.65
N HIS A 44 -6.47 -13.96 -5.17
CA HIS A 44 -6.79 -12.73 -5.88
C HIS A 44 -5.63 -11.73 -5.85
N PHE A 45 -5.10 -11.40 -7.03
CA PHE A 45 -4.17 -10.28 -7.15
C PHE A 45 -4.94 -8.95 -7.19
N VAL A 46 -4.70 -8.10 -6.20
CA VAL A 46 -5.33 -6.79 -6.05
C VAL A 46 -4.27 -5.70 -6.09
N ALA A 47 -4.37 -4.80 -7.05
CA ALA A 47 -3.42 -3.70 -7.25
C ALA A 47 -4.01 -2.36 -6.81
N LEU A 48 -3.29 -1.66 -5.93
CA LEU A 48 -3.57 -0.28 -5.53
C LEU A 48 -2.72 0.66 -6.38
N VAL A 49 -3.36 1.59 -7.07
CA VAL A 49 -2.67 2.68 -7.77
C VAL A 49 -2.46 3.82 -6.78
N VAL A 50 -1.21 4.10 -6.42
CA VAL A 50 -0.87 5.02 -5.33
C VAL A 50 -0.02 6.18 -5.86
N SER A 51 -0.34 7.38 -5.37
CA SER A 51 0.53 8.56 -5.47
C SER A 51 1.06 8.90 -4.08
N VAL A 52 2.36 9.16 -3.96
CA VAL A 52 3.01 9.54 -2.70
C VAL A 52 3.82 10.80 -2.92
N GLN A 53 3.72 11.73 -1.97
CA GLN A 53 4.58 12.89 -1.85
C GLN A 53 5.12 12.97 -0.42
N THR A 54 6.43 13.10 -0.29
CA THR A 54 7.12 13.28 0.99
C THR A 54 7.65 14.70 1.12
N SER A 55 7.66 15.22 2.34
CA SER A 55 8.21 16.54 2.65
C SER A 55 9.74 16.44 2.85
N PRO A 56 10.54 17.41 2.37
CA PRO A 56 11.95 17.51 2.75
C PRO A 56 12.16 17.62 4.27
N ASN A 57 11.14 18.10 5.01
CA ASN A 57 11.18 18.23 6.46
C ASN A 57 11.18 16.89 7.21
N MET A 58 10.98 15.76 6.53
CA MET A 58 11.24 14.42 7.11
C MET A 58 12.67 14.29 7.64
N LEU A 59 13.65 14.96 7.03
CA LEU A 59 15.04 14.97 7.53
C LEU A 59 15.20 15.55 8.93
N ASN A 60 14.25 16.37 9.37
CA ASN A 60 14.23 17.01 10.68
C ASN A 60 13.27 16.33 11.66
N SER A 61 12.64 15.23 11.23
CA SER A 61 11.66 14.50 12.02
C SER A 61 12.33 13.34 12.75
N ASP A 62 12.13 13.25 14.06
CA ASP A 62 12.50 12.07 14.84
C ASP A 62 11.52 10.89 14.62
N LEU A 63 10.42 11.14 13.90
CA LEU A 63 9.34 10.18 13.67
C LEU A 63 9.58 9.27 12.46
N ILE A 64 10.02 9.88 11.34
CA ILE A 64 10.12 9.19 10.05
C ILE A 64 11.16 9.87 9.15
N ASN A 65 12.11 9.09 8.64
CA ASN A 65 13.17 9.55 7.73
C ASN A 65 13.03 8.95 6.31
N GLU A 66 12.26 7.87 6.17
CA GLU A 66 11.90 7.20 4.91
C GLU A 66 10.47 6.67 5.04
N PHE A 67 9.71 6.65 3.94
CA PHE A 67 8.36 6.10 3.91
C PHE A 67 8.29 4.82 3.07
N ASN A 68 7.63 3.80 3.60
CA ASN A 68 7.33 2.54 2.90
C ASN A 68 5.81 2.36 2.82
N PHE A 69 5.33 1.93 1.66
CA PHE A 69 3.93 1.57 1.46
C PHE A 69 3.87 0.38 0.52
N SER A 70 3.90 -0.81 1.09
CA SER A 70 4.06 -2.09 0.40
C SER A 70 3.01 -3.10 0.88
N ALA A 71 2.97 -4.28 0.27
CA ALA A 71 2.03 -5.33 0.65
C ALA A 71 2.11 -5.72 2.13
N SER A 72 3.31 -5.67 2.70
CA SER A 72 3.56 -5.97 4.11
C SER A 72 2.86 -5.04 5.11
N ASN A 73 2.45 -3.84 4.68
CA ASN A 73 1.71 -2.89 5.51
C ASN A 73 0.21 -3.23 5.62
N PHE A 74 -0.28 -4.18 4.82
CA PHE A 74 -1.72 -4.43 4.71
C PHE A 74 -2.16 -5.67 5.46
N THR A 75 -3.35 -5.55 6.05
CA THR A 75 -4.18 -6.67 6.47
C THR A 75 -5.54 -6.54 5.79
N ALA A 76 -6.14 -7.67 5.40
CA ALA A 76 -7.47 -7.69 4.79
C ALA A 76 -8.53 -8.18 5.79
N ILE A 77 -9.71 -7.57 5.77
CA ILE A 77 -10.92 -8.02 6.46
C ILE A 77 -11.92 -8.45 5.39
N ALA A 78 -12.38 -9.69 5.45
CA ALA A 78 -13.32 -10.28 4.52
C ALA A 78 -14.72 -9.64 4.63
N PRO A 79 -15.62 -9.83 3.64
CA PRO A 79 -16.97 -9.26 3.68
C PRO A 79 -17.82 -9.68 4.88
N ASP A 80 -17.50 -10.83 5.48
CA ASP A 80 -18.15 -11.33 6.71
C ASP A 80 -17.61 -10.72 8.01
N GLY A 81 -16.62 -9.82 7.91
CA GLY A 81 -15.98 -9.14 9.03
C GLY A 81 -14.79 -9.90 9.63
N THR A 82 -14.39 -11.04 9.07
CA THR A 82 -13.25 -11.81 9.55
C THR A 82 -11.94 -11.23 9.05
N THR A 83 -11.01 -10.92 9.96
CA THR A 83 -9.64 -10.57 9.60
C THR A 83 -8.92 -11.78 9.00
N SER A 84 -8.31 -11.60 7.82
CA SER A 84 -7.54 -12.63 7.14
C SER A 84 -6.30 -13.01 7.96
N ASN A 85 -6.02 -14.32 8.05
CA ASN A 85 -4.74 -14.82 8.57
C ASN A 85 -3.68 -15.00 7.47
N ALA A 86 -4.07 -14.85 6.20
CA ALA A 86 -3.16 -14.95 5.07
C ALA A 86 -2.45 -13.61 4.83
N SER A 87 -1.12 -13.66 4.63
CA SER A 87 -0.29 -12.49 4.31
C SER A 87 -0.62 -11.98 2.91
N PRO A 88 -0.90 -10.67 2.72
CA PRO A 88 -0.99 -10.06 1.40
C PRO A 88 0.35 -10.01 0.63
N ASP A 89 1.47 -10.09 1.35
CA ASP A 89 2.83 -10.12 0.83
C ASP A 89 3.28 -11.58 0.69
N THR A 90 3.03 -12.19 -0.49
CA THR A 90 3.36 -13.59 -0.81
C THR A 90 4.48 -13.67 -1.85
N ALA A 91 5.07 -14.85 -2.05
CA ALA A 91 6.11 -14.98 -3.08
C ALA A 91 5.54 -14.80 -4.50
N ALA A 92 4.25 -15.07 -4.69
CA ALA A 92 3.57 -14.93 -5.97
C ALA A 92 3.51 -13.49 -6.52
N ILE A 93 3.61 -12.45 -5.67
CA ILE A 93 3.59 -11.06 -6.16
C ILE A 93 4.95 -10.62 -6.76
N ILE A 94 6.06 -11.28 -6.40
CA ILE A 94 7.44 -10.85 -6.72
C ILE A 94 7.68 -10.77 -8.24
N PHE A 95 7.22 -11.77 -8.99
CA PHE A 95 7.35 -11.82 -10.44
C PHE A 95 5.99 -11.64 -11.13
N CYS A 96 5.04 -10.94 -10.52
CA CYS A 96 3.75 -10.74 -11.18
C CYS A 96 3.81 -9.57 -12.17
N LEU A 97 4.40 -8.45 -11.77
CA LEU A 97 4.49 -7.21 -12.55
C LEU A 97 5.95 -6.78 -12.69
N ASP A 98 6.24 -5.97 -13.70
CA ASP A 98 7.55 -5.34 -13.86
C ASP A 98 7.83 -4.36 -12.71
N ASP A 99 9.02 -4.42 -12.10
CA ASP A 99 9.41 -3.57 -10.99
C ASP A 99 9.26 -2.06 -11.29
N SER A 100 9.37 -1.64 -12.55
CA SER A 100 9.25 -0.24 -12.96
C SER A 100 7.84 0.33 -12.82
N VAL A 101 6.81 -0.50 -12.68
CA VAL A 101 5.43 -0.05 -12.41
C VAL A 101 5.06 -0.11 -10.94
N LEU A 102 5.87 -0.79 -10.12
CA LEU A 102 5.65 -0.90 -8.68
C LEU A 102 6.04 0.40 -7.98
N LEU A 103 5.40 0.66 -6.84
CA LEU A 103 5.79 1.75 -5.96
C LEU A 103 7.17 1.41 -5.36
N PRO A 104 8.13 2.37 -5.32
CA PRO A 104 9.42 2.14 -4.69
C PRO A 104 9.26 1.67 -3.23
N TYR A 105 10.08 0.70 -2.83
CA TYR A 105 10.03 0.18 -1.46
C TYR A 105 10.39 1.25 -0.43
N SER A 106 11.38 2.10 -0.69
CA SER A 106 11.69 3.24 0.18
C SER A 106 11.55 4.54 -0.59
N ILE A 107 10.81 5.48 0.00
CA ILE A 107 10.54 6.81 -0.55
C ILE A 107 11.18 7.82 0.41
N GLY A 108 12.23 8.49 -0.07
CA GLY A 108 13.04 9.42 0.70
C GLY A 108 12.37 10.79 0.89
N PRO A 109 13.00 11.71 1.65
CA PRO A 109 12.50 13.07 1.86
C PRO A 109 12.43 13.91 0.58
N GLY A 110 11.30 14.58 0.35
CA GLY A 110 11.12 15.51 -0.77
C GLY A 110 10.82 14.85 -2.12
N GLU A 111 10.45 13.57 -2.11
CA GLU A 111 10.14 12.79 -3.29
C GLU A 111 8.66 12.90 -3.69
N ASN A 112 8.40 12.65 -4.98
CA ASN A 112 7.06 12.55 -5.54
C ASN A 112 7.06 11.35 -6.50
N VAL A 113 6.35 10.30 -6.10
CA VAL A 113 6.36 9.01 -6.80
C VAL A 113 4.94 8.51 -7.03
N ASN A 114 4.79 7.71 -8.07
CA ASN A 114 3.54 7.05 -8.40
C ASN A 114 3.87 5.60 -8.75
N GLY A 115 3.03 4.67 -8.34
CA GLY A 115 3.25 3.25 -8.62
C GLY A 115 2.13 2.37 -8.10
N LEU A 116 2.31 1.07 -8.29
CA LEU A 116 1.38 0.05 -7.82
C LEU A 116 1.88 -0.58 -6.53
N VAL A 117 0.95 -0.82 -5.60
CA VAL A 117 1.14 -1.80 -4.53
C VAL A 117 0.31 -3.02 -4.89
N LEU A 118 0.96 -4.16 -5.10
CA LEU A 118 0.30 -5.41 -5.43
C LEU A 118 0.11 -6.26 -4.18
N LEU A 119 -1.10 -6.76 -3.97
CA LEU A 119 -1.49 -7.63 -2.86
C LEU A 119 -1.99 -8.96 -3.40
N ASP A 120 -1.76 -10.04 -2.65
CA ASP A 120 -2.37 -11.35 -2.89
C ASP A 120 -3.39 -11.67 -1.79
N LEU A 121 -4.67 -11.62 -2.10
CA LEU A 121 -5.76 -11.64 -1.12
C LEU A 121 -6.64 -12.88 -1.27
N ALA A 122 -7.20 -13.32 -0.15
CA ALA A 122 -8.11 -14.45 -0.10
C ALA A 122 -9.51 -14.14 -0.66
N ASN A 123 -9.91 -12.87 -0.68
CA ASN A 123 -11.22 -12.43 -1.15
C ASN A 123 -11.06 -11.31 -2.16
N PRO A 124 -11.94 -11.23 -3.19
CA PRO A 124 -11.91 -10.18 -4.20
C PRO A 124 -12.53 -8.87 -3.69
N SER A 125 -13.12 -8.87 -2.49
CA SER A 125 -13.68 -7.68 -1.87
C SER A 125 -13.59 -7.75 -0.36
N GLY A 126 -13.69 -6.59 0.28
CA GLY A 126 -13.61 -6.44 1.73
C GLY A 126 -13.00 -5.11 2.12
N ILE A 127 -12.36 -5.06 3.28
CA ILE A 127 -11.63 -3.87 3.76
C ILE A 127 -10.14 -4.17 3.79
N LEU A 128 -9.35 -3.27 3.19
CA LEU A 128 -7.91 -3.21 3.36
C LEU A 128 -7.60 -2.26 4.51
N VAL A 129 -6.82 -2.71 5.48
CA VAL A 129 -6.27 -1.91 6.57
C VAL A 129 -4.78 -1.77 6.31
N ALA A 130 -4.30 -0.54 6.08
CA ALA A 130 -2.88 -0.23 6.01
C ALA A 130 -2.44 0.36 7.35
N GLU A 131 -1.37 -0.18 7.92
CA GLU A 131 -0.78 0.31 9.17
C GLU A 131 0.66 0.76 8.93
N ASP A 132 0.99 1.91 9.52
CA ASP A 132 2.36 2.34 9.69
C ASP A 132 2.78 2.15 11.15
N PHE A 133 3.67 1.19 11.38
CA PHE A 133 4.09 0.77 12.72
C PHE A 133 4.91 1.84 13.46
N TRP A 134 5.57 2.75 12.74
CA TRP A 134 6.42 3.77 13.34
C TRP A 134 5.60 4.93 13.90
N THR A 135 4.46 5.21 13.30
CA THR A 135 3.61 6.35 13.62
C THR A 135 2.28 5.96 14.29
N GLU A 136 2.05 4.66 14.51
CA GLU A 136 0.77 4.10 14.98
C GLU A 136 -0.43 4.60 14.15
N SER A 137 -0.18 4.97 12.88
CA SER A 137 -1.21 5.47 11.98
C SER A 137 -1.82 4.32 11.20
N ALA A 138 -3.14 4.36 11.01
CA ALA A 138 -3.85 3.36 10.23
C ALA A 138 -4.89 4.01 9.30
N TRP A 139 -5.09 3.38 8.15
CA TRP A 139 -6.05 3.82 7.15
C TRP A 139 -6.76 2.62 6.54
N GLU A 140 -8.01 2.82 6.13
CA GLU A 140 -8.84 1.73 5.64
C GLU A 140 -9.50 2.09 4.31
N TRP A 141 -9.58 1.15 3.38
CA TRP A 141 -10.32 1.29 2.12
C TRP A 141 -11.18 0.07 1.86
N ALA A 142 -12.37 0.29 1.32
CA ALA A 142 -13.10 -0.80 0.67
C ALA A 142 -12.41 -1.13 -0.67
N HIS A 143 -12.34 -2.41 -1.01
CA HIS A 143 -11.89 -2.92 -2.30
C HIS A 143 -12.90 -3.90 -2.88
#